data_AF-A0AAV6FFG9-F1
#
_entry.id   AF-A0AAV6FFG9-F1
#
_cell.length_a   1.000
_cell.length_b   1.000
_cell.length_c   1.000
_cell.angle_alpha   90.00
_cell.angle_beta   90.00
_cell.angle_gamma   90.00
#
_symmetry.space_group_name_H-M   'P 1'
#
loop_
_entity.id
_entity.type
_entity.pdbx_description
1 polymer ?
#
loop_
_entity_poly.entity_id
_entity_poly.type
_entity_poly.pdbx_seq_one_letter_code
_entity_poly.pdbx_strand_id
1 'polypeptide(L)'
;MPTANTSIISGFFRTFVKEASSDVLKDLLKFWTGWELPAKRLTLEVMRSRGYHHLPTSSTCYERLRIPNHYKSGTELRSDLHACLQSVETGFGLI
;
A
#
# COMPACT_ATOMS: atom_id res chain seq x y z
N MET A 1 -16.37 12.53 -7.27
CA MET A 1 -15.80 13.36 -6.18
C MET A 1 -15.06 12.44 -5.22
N PRO A 2 -13.77 12.64 -4.94
CA PRO A 2 -13.10 11.92 -3.85
C PRO A 2 -13.84 12.22 -2.55
N THR A 3 -14.21 11.19 -1.79
CA THR A 3 -14.79 11.42 -0.45
C THR A 3 -13.72 12.04 0.45
N ALA A 4 -14.10 12.79 1.49
CA ALA A 4 -13.14 13.39 2.44
C ALA A 4 -12.11 12.36 2.97
N ASN A 5 -12.56 11.11 3.18
CA ASN A 5 -11.70 10.00 3.59
C ASN A 5 -10.68 9.60 2.52
N THR A 6 -11.02 9.66 1.23
CA THR A 6 -10.08 9.38 0.13
C THR A 6 -8.90 10.35 0.16
N SER A 7 -9.15 11.65 0.36
CA SER A 7 -8.10 12.68 0.42
C SER A 7 -7.18 12.50 1.62
N ILE A 8 -7.72 12.15 2.79
CA ILE A 8 -6.93 11.93 4.02
C ILE A 8 -6.00 10.73 3.87
N ILE A 9 -6.55 9.58 3.45
CA ILE A 9 -5.77 8.34 3.26
C ILE A 9 -4.69 8.53 2.19
N SER A 10 -5.02 9.22 1.09
CA SER A 10 -4.05 9.54 0.05
C SER A 10 -2.95 10.46 0.58
N GLY A 11 -3.28 11.39 1.47
CA GLY A 11 -2.33 12.24 2.17
C GLY A 11 -1.36 11.44 3.04
N PHE A 12 -1.88 10.52 3.87
CA PHE A 12 -1.06 9.63 4.69
C PHE A 12 -0.12 8.78 3.84
N PHE A 13 -0.62 8.18 2.76
CA PHE A 13 0.20 7.39 1.84
C PHE A 13 1.27 8.24 1.15
N ARG A 14 0.93 9.46 0.73
CA ARG A 14 1.89 10.37 0.12
C ARG A 14 3.03 10.74 1.08
N THR A 15 2.72 10.98 2.35
CA THR A 15 3.73 11.23 3.38
C THR A 15 4.62 10.01 3.57
N PHE A 16 4.04 8.81 3.66
CA PHE A 16 4.81 7.56 3.71
C PHE A 16 5.80 7.42 2.55
N VAL A 17 5.35 7.61 1.30
CA VAL A 17 6.23 7.50 0.11
C VAL A 17 7.36 8.53 0.13
N LYS A 18 7.11 9.75 0.63
CA LYS A 18 8.13 10.80 0.72
C LYS A 18 9.20 10.53 1.77
N GLU A 19 8.82 9.89 2.87
CA GLU A 19 9.69 9.65 4.03
C GLU A 19 10.32 8.24 4.03
N ALA A 20 9.85 7.34 3.18
CA ALA A 20 10.38 6.00 3.06
C ALA A 20 11.80 6.00 2.46
N SER A 21 12.64 5.07 2.94
CA SER A 21 13.96 4.85 2.35
C SER A 21 13.85 4.22 0.96
N SER A 22 14.94 4.25 0.19
CA SER A 22 14.95 3.62 -1.13
C SER A 22 14.60 2.14 -1.09
N ASP A 23 15.03 1.41 -0.05
CA ASP A 23 14.76 -0.02 0.07
C ASP A 23 13.28 -0.29 0.37
N VAL A 24 12.68 0.49 1.27
CA VAL A 24 11.23 0.42 1.54
C VAL A 24 10.42 0.75 0.30
N LEU A 25 10.88 1.69 -0.54
CA LEU A 25 10.21 2.01 -1.80
C LEU A 25 10.33 0.90 -2.85
N LYS A 26 11.44 0.16 -2.88
CA LYS A 26 11.58 -1.04 -3.73
C LYS A 26 10.63 -2.14 -3.27
N ASP A 27 10.56 -2.39 -1.97
CA ASP A 27 9.64 -3.37 -1.39
C ASP A 27 8.18 -2.98 -1.64
N LEU A 28 7.86 -1.68 -1.55
CA LEU A 28 6.55 -1.15 -1.90
C LEU A 28 6.21 -1.39 -3.38
N LEU A 29 7.16 -1.16 -4.29
CA LEU A 29 6.96 -1.45 -5.71
C LEU A 29 6.74 -2.96 -5.92
N LYS A 30 7.57 -3.80 -5.31
CA LYS A 30 7.43 -5.26 -5.38
C LYS A 30 6.09 -5.74 -4.85
N PHE A 31 5.64 -5.21 -3.71
CA PHE A 31 4.31 -5.47 -3.17
C PHE A 31 3.21 -5.04 -4.14
N TRP A 32 3.33 -3.86 -4.74
CA TRP A 32 2.31 -3.26 -5.59
C TRP A 32 2.21 -3.94 -6.96
N THR A 33 3.34 -4.17 -7.63
CA THR A 33 3.41 -4.61 -9.03
C THR A 33 3.93 -6.03 -9.20
N GLY A 34 4.48 -6.65 -8.15
CA GLY A 34 5.19 -7.92 -8.23
C GLY A 34 6.64 -7.78 -8.73
N TRP A 35 7.13 -6.56 -8.91
CA TRP A 35 8.47 -6.28 -9.45
C TRP A 35 9.05 -4.99 -8.85
N GLU A 36 10.37 -4.81 -8.84
CA GLU A 36 11.02 -3.63 -8.27
C GLU A 36 11.03 -2.41 -9.21
N LEU A 37 10.63 -2.58 -10.48
CA LEU A 37 10.54 -1.49 -11.45
C LEU A 37 9.11 -0.91 -11.52
N PRO A 38 8.98 0.42 -11.58
CA PRO A 38 7.68 1.06 -11.72
C PRO A 38 7.06 0.78 -13.10
N ALA A 39 5.79 0.44 -13.09
CA ALA A 39 4.99 0.37 -14.31
C ALA A 39 4.73 1.78 -14.89
N LYS A 40 4.23 1.82 -16.14
CA LYS A 40 3.83 3.09 -16.79
C LYS A 40 2.75 3.85 -15.99
N ARG A 41 1.95 3.13 -15.21
CA ARG A 41 0.91 3.72 -14.36
C ARG A 41 0.77 2.91 -13.07
N LEU A 42 0.72 3.60 -11.95
CA LEU A 42 0.42 3.01 -10.64
C LEU A 42 -0.91 3.55 -10.16
N THR A 43 -1.83 2.66 -9.79
CA THR A 43 -3.19 3.04 -9.37
C THR A 43 -3.37 2.85 -7.88
N LEU A 44 -3.60 3.95 -7.15
CA LEU A 44 -3.98 3.89 -5.73
C LEU A 44 -5.50 3.94 -5.61
N GLU A 45 -6.08 2.96 -4.93
CA GLU A 45 -7.51 2.85 -4.68
C GLU A 45 -7.77 2.89 -3.17
N VAL A 46 -8.54 3.87 -2.71
CA VAL A 46 -9.02 3.89 -1.32
C VAL A 46 -10.35 3.15 -1.25
N MET A 47 -10.40 2.07 -0.47
CA MET A 47 -11.54 1.16 -0.41
C MET A 47 -12.29 1.27 0.92
N ARG A 48 -13.58 0.93 0.91
CA ARG A 48 -14.35 0.77 2.15
C ARG A 48 -13.74 -0.35 2.98
N SER A 49 -13.45 -0.06 4.25
CA SER A 49 -12.94 -1.07 5.16
C SER A 49 -13.99 -2.14 5.49
N ARG A 50 -13.52 -3.38 5.70
CA ARG A 50 -14.31 -4.53 6.16
C ARG A 50 -14.17 -4.78 7.68
N GLY A 51 -13.37 -3.97 8.37
CA GLY A 51 -13.09 -4.09 9.80
C GLY A 51 -11.74 -3.45 10.17
N TYR A 52 -11.35 -3.52 11.44
CA TYR A 52 -10.08 -2.95 11.92
C TYR A 52 -8.83 -3.74 11.48
N HIS A 53 -9.00 -4.99 11.07
CA HIS A 53 -7.90 -5.86 10.62
C HIS A 53 -7.75 -5.90 9.09
N HIS A 54 -8.39 -4.99 8.36
CA HIS A 54 -8.37 -5.02 6.90
C HIS A 54 -7.08 -4.38 6.37
N LEU A 55 -6.04 -5.17 6.17
CA LEU A 55 -4.73 -4.69 5.74
C LEU A 55 -4.74 -4.15 4.29
N PRO A 56 -3.75 -3.31 3.91
CA PRO A 56 -3.52 -2.94 2.52
C PRO A 56 -3.28 -4.19 1.66
N THR A 57 -3.73 -4.15 0.41
CA THR A 57 -3.57 -5.28 -0.53
C THR A 57 -3.20 -4.77 -1.91
N SER A 58 -2.61 -5.62 -2.73
CA SER A 58 -2.30 -5.30 -4.12
C SER A 58 -2.99 -6.25 -5.09
N SER A 59 -3.21 -5.78 -6.31
CA SER A 59 -3.43 -6.63 -7.47
C SER A 59 -2.35 -6.30 -8.48
N THR A 60 -1.28 -7.08 -8.42
CA THR A 60 -0.04 -6.87 -9.18
C THR A 60 -0.28 -6.81 -10.68
N CYS A 61 -1.10 -7.73 -11.22
CA CYS A 61 -1.48 -7.74 -12.64
C CYS A 61 -2.21 -6.47 -13.12
N TYR A 62 -2.79 -5.70 -12.20
CA TYR A 62 -3.52 -4.46 -12.50
C TYR A 62 -2.81 -3.22 -11.95
N GLU A 63 -1.56 -3.37 -11.48
CA GLU A 63 -0.73 -2.29 -10.95
C GLU A 63 -1.50 -1.45 -9.92
N ARG A 64 -2.26 -2.12 -9.05
CA ARG A 64 -3.22 -1.48 -8.14
C ARG A 64 -2.92 -1.78 -6.68
N LEU A 65 -2.73 -0.73 -5.90
CA LEU A 65 -2.61 -0.76 -4.45
C LEU A 65 -3.94 -0.30 -3.85
N ARG A 66 -4.45 -1.08 -2.91
CA ARG A 66 -5.70 -0.81 -2.21
C ARG A 66 -5.43 -0.53 -0.75
N ILE A 67 -5.87 0.65 -0.31
CA ILE A 67 -5.76 1.07 1.09
C ILE A 67 -7.16 1.19 1.68
N PRO A 68 -7.49 0.41 2.72
CA PRO A 68 -8.77 0.53 3.42
C PRO A 68 -8.93 1.88 4.13
N ASN A 69 -10.14 2.41 4.15
CA ASN A 69 -10.41 3.76 4.63
C ASN A 69 -10.62 3.89 6.15
N HIS A 70 -10.20 2.90 6.95
CA HIS A 70 -10.39 2.92 8.40
C HIS A 70 -9.23 3.57 9.17
N TYR A 71 -8.08 3.83 8.54
CA TYR A 71 -6.93 4.44 9.20
C TYR A 71 -7.26 5.85 9.66
N LYS A 72 -6.97 6.12 10.93
CA LYS A 72 -7.19 7.43 11.57
C LYS A 72 -5.93 8.26 11.62
N SER A 73 -4.77 7.62 11.47
CA SER A 73 -3.47 8.29 11.45
C SER A 73 -2.54 7.72 10.38
N GLY A 74 -1.56 8.52 9.95
CA GLY A 74 -0.50 8.05 9.06
C GLY A 74 0.40 6.99 9.70
N THR A 75 0.54 7.02 11.03
CA THR A 75 1.34 6.03 11.78
C THR A 75 0.72 4.64 11.73
N GLU A 76 -0.60 4.52 11.90
CA GLU A 76 -1.32 3.25 11.76
C GLU A 76 -1.13 2.68 10.34
N LEU A 77 -1.37 3.49 9.31
CA LEU A 77 -1.18 3.07 7.92
C LEU A 77 0.27 2.64 7.65
N ARG A 78 1.25 3.38 8.16
CA ARG A 78 2.67 3.08 8.00
C ARG A 78 3.04 1.74 8.63
N SER A 79 2.55 1.47 9.84
CA SER A 79 2.81 0.20 10.54
C SER A 79 2.29 -0.98 9.73
N ASP A 80 1.04 -0.90 9.27
CA ASP A 80 0.41 -1.99 8.52
C ASP A 80 1.01 -2.16 7.12
N LEU A 81 1.42 -1.06 6.47
CA LEU A 81 2.18 -1.13 5.22
C LEU A 81 3.50 -1.88 5.44
N HIS A 82 4.29 -1.51 6.45
CA HIS A 82 5.55 -2.20 6.75
C HIS A 82 5.34 -3.70 6.99
N ALA A 83 4.31 -4.08 7.75
CA ALA A 83 3.97 -5.48 7.96
C ALA A 83 3.62 -6.20 6.62
N CYS A 84 2.89 -5.53 5.73
CA CYS A 84 2.58 -6.08 4.40
C CYS A 84 3.84 -6.22 3.53
N LEU A 85 4.76 -5.25 3.57
CA LEU A 85 5.99 -5.29 2.77
C LEU A 85 6.90 -6.46 3.21
N GLN A 86 6.93 -6.77 4.51
CA GLN A 86 7.66 -7.93 5.03
C GLN A 86 7.06 -9.27 4.55
N SER A 87 5.76 -9.32 4.24
CA SER A 87 5.14 -10.55 3.70
C SER A 87 5.51 -10.87 2.25
N VAL A 88 6.21 -9.96 1.56
CA VAL A 88 6.60 -10.11 0.15
C VAL A 88 7.80 -11.04 -0.03
N GLU A 89 8.50 -11.39 1.06
CA GLU A 89 9.76 -12.15 1.02
C GLU A 89 9.58 -13.60 0.52
N THR A 90 8.36 -14.17 0.58
CA THR A 90 8.09 -15.56 0.19
C THR A 90 7.31 -15.69 -1.13
N GLY A 91 7.71 -14.97 -2.18
CA GLY A 91 7.10 -15.09 -3.52
C GLY A 91 6.74 -16.54 -3.88
N PHE A 92 5.56 -16.76 -4.47
CA PHE A 92 4.93 -18.05 -4.78
C PHE A 92 5.81 -19.30 -4.52
N GLY A 93 5.59 -19.98 -3.39
CA GLY A 93 6.02 -21.37 -3.20
C GLY A 93 7.17 -21.65 -2.22
N LEU A 94 7.64 -20.68 -1.44
CA LEU A 94 8.55 -20.96 -0.32
C LEU A 94 7.76 -20.97 1.00
N ILE A 95 7.47 -22.19 1.47
CA ILE A 95 7.10 -22.52 2.86
C ILE A 95 8.41 -22.60 3.66
#